data_AF-A0A9P2RZ32-F1
#
_entry.id   AF-A0A9P2RZ32-F1
#
_cell.length_a   1.000
_cell.length_b   1.000
_cell.length_c   1.000
_cell.angle_alpha   90.00
_cell.angle_beta   90.00
_cell.angle_gamma   90.00
#
_symmetry.space_group_name_H-M   'P 1'
#
loop_
_entity.id
_entity.type
_entity.pdbx_description
1 polymer ?
#
loop_
_entity_poly.entity_id
_entity_poly.type
_entity_poly.pdbx_seq_one_letter_code
_entity_poly.pdbx_strand_id
1 'polypeptide(L)'
;MKTYTLADVAVLIDKVNKYDDDIINLGSEDDEENETDDLQIEKAEKALGLQFTSSYKVFLKKYGGGEIGGDEVFSIIGKNDH
;
A
#
# COMPACT_ATOMS: atom_id res chain seq x y z
N MET A 1 -37.58 9.46 1.93
CA MET A 1 -36.19 9.83 1.59
C MET A 1 -35.55 10.40 2.84
N LYS A 2 -34.35 9.98 3.23
CA LYS A 2 -33.67 10.58 4.39
C LYS A 2 -33.29 12.02 4.05
N THR A 3 -33.54 12.96 4.95
CA THR A 3 -33.10 14.34 4.81
C THR A 3 -31.72 14.46 5.45
N TYR A 4 -30.70 14.71 4.62
CA TYR A 4 -29.34 14.90 5.12
C TYR A 4 -29.15 16.34 5.54
N THR A 5 -28.51 16.52 6.69
CA THR A 5 -28.15 17.80 7.29
C THR A 5 -26.67 18.09 7.09
N LEU A 6 -26.25 19.34 7.38
CA LEU A 6 -24.83 19.70 7.35
C LEU A 6 -23.98 18.83 8.30
N ALA A 7 -24.57 18.39 9.41
CA ALA A 7 -23.91 17.51 10.38
C ALA A 7 -23.67 16.11 9.79
N ASP A 8 -24.60 15.59 8.98
CA ASP A 8 -24.42 14.30 8.30
C ASP A 8 -23.28 14.35 7.28
N VAL A 9 -23.13 15.49 6.60
CA VAL A 9 -22.03 15.71 5.64
C VAL A 9 -20.67 15.73 6.34
N ALA A 10 -20.58 16.34 7.53
CA ALA A 10 -19.34 16.34 8.32
C ALA A 10 -18.94 14.92 8.76
N VAL A 11 -19.91 14.09 9.19
CA VAL A 11 -19.67 12.67 9.54
C VAL A 11 -19.24 11.85 8.33
N LEU A 12 -19.76 12.15 7.15
CA LEU A 12 -19.37 11.48 5.91
C LEU A 12 -17.97 11.90 5.45
N ILE A 13 -17.62 13.18 5.57
CA ILE A 13 -16.27 13.68 5.28
C ILE A 13 -15.26 13.09 6.27
N ASP A 14 -15.61 13.02 7.55
CA ASP A 14 -14.80 12.36 8.58
C ASP A 14 -14.57 10.88 8.23
N LYS A 15 -15.62 10.13 7.86
CA LYS A 15 -15.50 8.74 7.38
C LYS A 15 -14.68 8.56 6.11
N VAL A 16 -14.67 9.54 5.22
CA VAL A 16 -13.89 9.50 3.97
C VAL A 16 -12.43 9.87 4.22
N ASN A 17 -12.17 10.78 5.16
CA ASN A 17 -10.82 11.08 5.67
C ASN A 17 -10.31 9.99 6.63
N LYS A 18 -11.19 9.08 7.01
CA LYS A 18 -11.01 7.93 7.89
C LYS A 18 -11.27 6.65 7.09
N TYR A 19 -10.46 6.39 6.07
CA TYR A 19 -9.85 5.06 6.14
C TYR A 19 -8.94 5.18 7.36
N ASP A 20 -9.43 4.69 8.51
CA ASP A 20 -8.63 4.62 9.74
C ASP A 20 -7.28 3.96 9.39
N ASP A 21 -6.22 4.25 10.13
CA ASP A 21 -4.98 3.45 10.06
C ASP A 21 -5.28 1.95 10.27
N ASP A 22 -6.42 1.63 10.90
CA ASP A 22 -6.98 0.28 11.06
C ASP A 22 -7.54 -0.35 9.76
N ILE A 23 -7.80 0.45 8.72
CA ILE A 23 -8.31 -0.03 7.42
C ILE A 23 -7.24 0.05 6.34
N ILE A 24 -6.39 1.08 6.33
CA ILE A 24 -5.29 1.17 5.36
C ILE A 24 -3.99 1.31 6.13
N ASN A 25 -3.20 0.25 6.11
CA ASN A 25 -1.89 0.19 6.75
C ASN A 25 -0.83 -0.14 5.70
N LEU A 26 -0.35 0.88 4.98
CA LEU A 26 0.71 0.75 4.00
C LEU A 26 2.06 1.08 4.63
N GLY A 27 3.13 0.44 4.16
CA GLY A 27 4.48 0.89 4.52
C GLY A 27 4.79 2.28 3.94
N SER A 28 5.97 2.80 4.24
CA SER A 28 6.43 4.08 3.72
C SER A 28 7.83 3.96 3.12
N GLU A 29 8.16 4.89 2.22
CA GLU A 29 9.51 5.04 1.67
C GLU A 29 10.56 5.47 2.72
N ASP A 30 10.12 5.94 3.89
CA ASP A 30 10.99 6.34 5.01
C ASP A 30 11.39 5.14 5.90
N ASP A 31 10.77 3.98 5.68
CA ASP A 31 11.11 2.75 6.39
C ASP A 31 12.21 2.01 5.61
N GLU A 32 13.43 2.00 6.14
CA GLU A 32 14.59 1.35 5.52
C GLU A 32 14.34 -0.14 5.24
N GLU A 33 13.42 -0.80 5.97
CA GLU A 33 13.02 -2.20 5.70
C GLU A 33 12.08 -2.34 4.49
N ASN A 34 11.45 -1.25 4.04
CA ASN A 34 10.53 -1.18 2.91
C ASN A 34 11.15 -0.62 1.63
N GLU A 35 12.44 -0.24 1.64
CA GLU A 35 13.15 0.22 0.44
C GLU A 35 13.12 -0.88 -0.62
N THR A 36 12.24 -0.70 -1.61
CA THR A 36 12.13 -1.56 -2.78
C THR A 36 12.69 -0.84 -3.98
N ASP A 37 13.89 -1.23 -4.41
CA ASP A 37 14.58 -0.65 -5.56
C ASP A 37 14.30 -1.41 -6.87
N ASP A 38 14.79 -0.85 -7.99
CA ASP A 38 14.64 -1.49 -9.30
C ASP A 38 15.31 -2.86 -9.38
N LEU A 39 16.41 -3.09 -8.65
CA LEU A 39 17.13 -4.36 -8.66
C LEU A 39 16.33 -5.47 -7.96
N GLN A 40 15.66 -5.17 -6.86
CA GLN A 40 14.77 -6.11 -6.17
C GLN A 40 13.55 -6.44 -7.02
N ILE A 41 12.96 -5.44 -7.70
CA ILE A 41 11.85 -5.64 -8.64
C ILE A 41 12.28 -6.56 -9.79
N GLU A 42 13.42 -6.30 -10.42
CA GLU A 42 13.93 -7.15 -11.52
C GLU A 42 14.19 -8.59 -11.07
N LYS A 43 14.76 -8.77 -9.87
CA LYS A 43 14.98 -10.11 -9.29
C LYS A 43 13.65 -10.84 -9.04
N ALA A 44 12.64 -10.15 -8.49
CA ALA A 44 11.33 -10.73 -8.23
C ALA A 44 10.61 -11.12 -9.53
N GLU A 45 10.59 -10.22 -10.52
CA GLU A 45 10.02 -10.50 -11.85
C GLU A 45 10.67 -11.72 -12.51
N LYS A 46 12.01 -11.82 -12.43
CA LYS A 46 12.76 -12.95 -12.97
C LYS A 46 12.45 -14.26 -12.23
N ALA A 47 12.34 -14.22 -10.90
CA ALA A 47 12.04 -15.40 -10.09
C ALA A 47 10.62 -15.92 -10.35
N LEU A 48 9.66 -15.01 -10.54
CA LEU A 48 8.25 -15.33 -10.81
C LEU A 48 7.98 -15.62 -12.30
N GLY A 49 8.92 -15.29 -13.19
CA GLY A 49 8.76 -15.45 -14.63
C GLY A 49 7.69 -14.54 -15.24
N LEU A 50 7.43 -13.38 -14.62
CA LEU A 50 6.39 -12.45 -15.05
C LEU A 50 6.86 -11.00 -14.92
N GLN A 51 6.18 -10.10 -15.61
CA GLN A 51 6.41 -8.66 -15.53
C GLN A 51 5.32 -8.02 -14.67
N PHE A 52 5.72 -7.25 -13.67
CA PHE A 52 4.83 -6.44 -12.87
C PHE A 52 4.29 -5.26 -13.68
N THR A 53 3.07 -4.85 -13.35
CA THR A 53 2.46 -3.67 -13.94
C THR A 53 3.17 -2.40 -13.45
N SER A 54 3.16 -1.35 -14.27
CA SER A 54 3.75 -0.06 -13.91
C SER A 54 3.19 0.51 -12.60
N SER A 55 1.88 0.30 -12.35
CA SER A 55 1.24 0.73 -11.10
C SER A 55 1.74 -0.04 -9.88
N TYR A 56 1.98 -1.35 -10.02
CA TYR A 56 2.52 -2.16 -8.92
C TYR A 56 3.97 -1.82 -8.62
N LYS A 57 4.79 -1.53 -9.63
CA LYS A 57 6.16 -1.04 -9.44
C LYS A 57 6.21 0.29 -8.68
N VAL A 58 5.32 1.22 -9.03
CA VAL A 58 5.20 2.51 -8.31
C VAL A 58 4.73 2.29 -6.87
N PHE A 59 3.77 1.38 -6.65
CA PHE A 59 3.30 1.03 -5.32
C PHE A 59 4.43 0.47 -4.45
N LEU A 60 5.16 -0.52 -4.95
CA LEU A 60 6.27 -1.15 -4.22
C LEU A 60 7.36 -0.15 -3.85
N LYS A 61 7.76 0.74 -4.78
CA LYS A 61 8.77 1.77 -4.49
C LYS A 61 8.33 2.77 -3.43
N LYS A 62 7.03 3.08 -3.39
CA LYS A 62 6.49 4.13 -2.53
C LYS A 62 6.09 3.63 -1.15
N TYR A 63 5.64 2.39 -1.07
CA TYR A 63 5.02 1.85 0.14
C TYR A 63 5.63 0.53 0.60
N GLY A 64 6.45 -0.15 -0.20
CA GLY A 64 7.05 -1.46 0.12
C GLY A 64 6.04 -2.62 0.12
N GLY A 65 4.85 -2.41 0.69
CA GLY A 65 3.76 -3.36 0.86
C GLY A 65 2.65 -2.74 1.71
N GLY A 66 1.74 -3.57 2.22
CA GLY A 66 0.78 -3.12 3.22
C GLY A 66 -0.48 -3.96 3.30
N GLU A 67 -1.49 -3.42 3.95
CA GLU A 67 -2.79 -4.04 4.15
C GLU A 67 -3.91 -3.04 3.88
N ILE A 68 -4.97 -3.50 3.22
CA ILE A 68 -6.20 -2.75 3.02
C ILE A 68 -7.38 -3.61 3.48
N GLY A 69 -8.01 -3.22 4.59
CA GLY A 69 -9.24 -3.81 5.10
C GLY A 69 -9.10 -5.27 5.55
N GLY A 70 -7.93 -5.67 6.05
CA GLY A 70 -7.63 -7.06 6.39
C GLY A 70 -6.87 -7.84 5.30
N ASP A 71 -6.80 -7.32 4.07
CA ASP A 71 -6.17 -8.01 2.94
C ASP A 71 -4.78 -7.44 2.65
N GLU A 72 -3.79 -8.34 2.61
CA GLU A 72 -2.39 -7.99 2.36
C GLU A 72 -2.12 -7.71 0.88
N VAL A 73 -1.44 -6.58 0.63
CA VAL A 73 -0.75 -6.28 -0.62
C VAL A 73 0.73 -6.60 -0.41
N PHE A 74 1.16 -7.73 -0.97
CA PHE A 74 2.48 -8.29 -0.72
C PHE A 74 3.64 -7.34 -1.07
N SER A 75 4.66 -7.36 -0.22
CA SER A 75 5.96 -6.73 -0.47
C SER A 75 6.93 -7.65 -1.20
N ILE A 76 8.10 -7.12 -1.56
CA ILE A 76 9.24 -7.92 -2.01
C ILE A 76 10.15 -8.18 -0.81
N ILE A 77 10.22 -9.43 -0.36
CA ILE A 77 11.17 -9.83 0.68
C ILE A 77 12.56 -9.96 0.05
N GLY A 78 13.37 -8.91 0.14
CA GLY A 78 14.81 -9.03 -0.02
C GLY A 78 15.39 -9.72 1.21
N LYS A 79 16.05 -10.87 1.07
CA LYS A 79 16.96 -11.30 2.14
C LYS A 79 18.06 -10.23 2.22
N ASN A 80 18.01 -9.39 3.24
CA ASN A 80 19.20 -8.72 3.71
C ASN A 80 20.09 -9.82 4.27
N ASP A 81 21.07 -10.25 3.48
CA ASP A 81 22.20 -11.03 3.98
C ASP A 81 22.99 -10.10 4.93
N HIS A 82 22.54 -10.02 6.19
CA HIS A 82 23.31 -9.46 7.31
C HIS A 82 24.23 -10.53 7.91
#